data_AF-A0A847VKF9-F1
#
_entry.id   AF-A0A847VKF9-F1
#
_cell.length_a   1.000
_cell.length_b   1.000
_cell.length_c   1.000
_cell.angle_alpha   90.00
_cell.angle_beta   90.00
_cell.angle_gamma   90.00
#
_symmetry.space_group_name_H-M   'P 1'
#
loop_
_entity.id
_entity.type
_entity.pdbx_description
1 polymer ?
#
loop_
_entity_poly.entity_id
_entity_poly.type
_entity_poly.pdbx_seq_one_letter_code
_entity_poly.pdbx_strand_id
1 'polypeptide(L)'
;KQFNAAGIAVFALDMFGPRGVASTADDQSLVPFAADVADVFAALRLLATHPRIDAQRIAAMGFSRGGTAVLRAGVEKIIAAQKLPDGLRYAALVPTYAGGCSGVFRLRVKPGVFAPAPMLFIHGDADDYTPIGPCQDYAERIGKAGTPVRFTVIAGAHHKFDADDPRRHYLRSAVRTKGDCPIEIDIDTLHAFDRGTGAQLTGAAYQDTLRNCRALGATVEGSREARAKAAQSAVAFLREVLAR
;
A
#
# COMPACT_ATOMS: atom_id res chain seq x y z
N LYS A 1 14.58 -10.87 9.96
CA LYS A 1 15.64 -11.91 9.74
C LYS A 1 16.18 -11.88 8.31
N GLN A 2 15.36 -12.10 7.27
CA GLN A 2 15.84 -12.09 5.87
C GLN A 2 16.43 -10.73 5.43
N PHE A 3 15.79 -9.60 5.76
CA PHE A 3 16.33 -8.26 5.49
C PHE A 3 17.66 -8.00 6.22
N ASN A 4 17.74 -8.34 7.51
CA ASN A 4 18.97 -8.20 8.29
C ASN A 4 20.13 -9.04 7.71
N ALA A 5 19.85 -10.27 7.30
CA ALA A 5 20.82 -11.13 6.61
C ALA A 5 21.27 -10.56 5.26
N ALA A 6 20.45 -9.69 4.66
CA ALA A 6 20.79 -8.95 3.47
C ALA A 6 21.53 -7.63 3.73
N GLY A 7 21.84 -7.30 4.99
CA GLY A 7 22.51 -6.06 5.39
C GLY A 7 21.57 -4.87 5.58
N ILE A 8 20.25 -5.09 5.60
CA ILE A 8 19.24 -4.03 5.72
C ILE A 8 18.73 -3.97 7.16
N ALA A 9 18.87 -2.81 7.80
CA ALA A 9 18.25 -2.53 9.09
C ALA A 9 16.72 -2.44 8.95
N VAL A 10 15.98 -2.99 9.91
CA VAL A 10 14.52 -2.98 9.90
C VAL A 10 14.00 -2.25 11.11
N PHE A 11 13.13 -1.27 10.87
CA PHE A 11 12.33 -0.61 11.88
C PHE A 11 10.86 -1.02 11.70
N ALA A 12 10.33 -1.77 12.66
CA ALA A 12 8.93 -2.18 12.66
C ALA A 12 8.10 -1.12 13.39
N LEU A 13 7.13 -0.55 12.69
CA LEU A 13 6.27 0.51 13.20
C LEU A 13 4.99 -0.08 13.78
N ASP A 14 4.70 0.24 15.04
CA ASP A 14 3.38 0.01 15.64
C ASP A 14 2.50 1.24 15.43
N MET A 15 1.50 1.10 14.57
CA MET A 15 0.59 2.18 14.17
C MET A 15 -0.64 2.27 15.10
N PHE A 16 -0.87 1.29 15.97
CA PHE A 16 -2.13 1.17 16.73
C PHE A 16 -1.92 1.23 18.24
N GLY A 17 -0.91 0.55 18.78
CA GLY A 17 -0.67 0.44 20.22
C GLY A 17 -0.59 1.78 20.95
N PRO A 18 0.20 2.77 20.46
CA PRO A 18 0.25 4.11 21.07
C PRO A 18 -1.09 4.86 21.10
N ARG A 19 -2.08 4.43 20.31
CA ARG A 19 -3.43 4.99 20.25
C ARG A 19 -4.42 4.21 21.11
N GLY A 20 -3.98 3.20 21.86
CA GLY A 20 -4.85 2.31 22.63
C GLY A 20 -5.72 1.38 21.77
N VAL A 21 -5.38 1.22 20.49
CA VAL A 21 -6.13 0.37 19.56
C VAL A 21 -5.41 -0.98 19.42
N ALA A 22 -6.08 -2.07 19.78
CA ALA A 22 -5.52 -3.41 19.67
C ALA A 22 -5.67 -4.01 18.26
N SER A 23 -6.78 -3.72 17.58
CA SER A 23 -7.10 -4.25 16.26
C SER A 23 -8.07 -3.33 15.52
N THR A 24 -7.89 -3.22 14.21
CA THR A 24 -8.81 -2.56 13.28
C THR A 24 -9.50 -3.54 12.34
N ALA A 25 -9.42 -4.85 12.64
CA ALA A 25 -9.95 -5.90 11.78
C ALA A 25 -11.47 -5.80 11.62
N ASP A 26 -12.20 -5.55 12.71
CA ASP A 26 -13.66 -5.41 12.71
C ASP A 26 -14.11 -3.99 12.36
N ASP A 27 -13.33 -2.99 12.77
CA ASP A 27 -13.59 -1.58 12.48
C ASP A 27 -12.31 -0.85 12.07
N GLN A 28 -12.18 -0.62 10.75
CA GLN A 28 -11.06 0.10 10.17
C GLN A 28 -11.09 1.61 10.48
N SER A 29 -12.22 2.16 10.94
CA SER A 29 -12.36 3.59 11.23
C SER A 29 -11.74 4.02 12.57
N LEU A 30 -11.45 3.06 13.46
CA LEU A 30 -10.82 3.32 14.77
C LEU A 30 -9.49 4.09 14.67
N VAL A 31 -8.78 3.95 13.55
CA VAL A 31 -7.64 4.78 13.21
C VAL A 31 -7.88 5.34 11.81
N PRO A 32 -7.74 6.66 11.57
CA PRO A 32 -7.85 7.20 10.22
C PRO A 32 -6.69 6.73 9.32
N PHE A 33 -6.96 6.35 8.06
CA PHE A 33 -5.90 5.98 7.11
C PHE A 33 -4.84 7.09 6.92
N ALA A 34 -5.24 8.36 7.08
CA ALA A 34 -4.30 9.48 7.03
C ALA A 34 -3.30 9.47 8.21
N ALA A 35 -3.69 8.96 9.37
CA ALA A 35 -2.79 8.77 10.50
C ALA A 35 -1.74 7.70 10.19
N ASP A 36 -2.14 6.62 9.50
CA ASP A 36 -1.19 5.60 9.06
C ASP A 36 -0.10 6.21 8.15
N VAL A 37 -0.51 7.04 7.19
CA VAL A 37 0.41 7.75 6.28
C VAL A 37 1.32 8.69 7.06
N ALA A 38 0.79 9.43 8.04
CA ALA A 38 1.58 10.31 8.89
C ALA A 38 2.64 9.55 9.69
N ASP A 39 2.30 8.38 10.24
CA ASP A 39 3.25 7.55 11.00
C ASP A 39 4.38 7.03 10.11
N VAL A 40 4.09 6.71 8.84
CA VAL A 40 5.12 6.35 7.85
C VAL A 40 6.13 7.50 7.71
N PHE A 41 5.68 8.75 7.49
CA PHE A 41 6.60 9.89 7.41
C PHE A 41 7.30 10.23 8.74
N ALA A 42 6.65 10.01 9.89
CA ALA A 42 7.29 10.16 11.19
C ALA A 42 8.45 9.15 11.37
N ALA A 43 8.26 7.90 10.93
CA ALA A 43 9.31 6.90 10.91
C ALA A 43 10.47 7.30 9.99
N LEU A 44 10.19 7.87 8.81
CA LEU A 44 11.23 8.41 7.92
C LEU A 44 12.07 9.49 8.61
N ARG A 45 11.42 10.46 9.27
CA ARG A 45 12.12 11.53 10.03
C ARG A 45 13.01 10.96 11.12
N LEU A 46 12.50 10.01 11.89
CA LEU A 46 13.26 9.39 12.99
C LEU A 46 14.45 8.58 12.47
N LEU A 47 14.26 7.79 11.41
CA LEU A 47 15.33 6.97 10.84
C LEU A 47 16.43 7.83 10.23
N ALA A 48 16.08 8.94 9.60
CA ALA A 48 17.05 9.86 9.00
C ALA A 48 17.99 10.54 10.00
N THR A 49 17.65 10.58 11.30
CA THR A 49 18.53 11.15 12.34
C THR A 49 19.43 10.11 13.00
N HIS A 50 19.23 8.83 12.73
CA HIS A 50 19.96 7.77 13.41
C HIS A 50 21.36 7.58 12.78
N PRO A 51 22.46 7.63 13.55
CA PRO A 51 23.83 7.69 13.02
C PRO A 51 24.30 6.45 12.25
N ARG A 52 23.55 5.35 12.33
CA ARG A 52 23.80 4.10 11.57
C ARG A 52 22.89 3.91 10.35
N ILE A 53 22.05 4.90 10.03
CA ILE A 53 21.14 4.85 8.89
C ILE A 53 21.55 5.94 7.91
N ASP A 54 21.77 5.55 6.66
CA ASP A 54 21.91 6.51 5.56
C ASP A 54 20.52 7.05 5.21
N ALA A 55 20.31 8.34 5.45
CA ALA A 55 19.03 9.02 5.22
C ALA A 55 18.56 8.98 3.76
N GLN A 56 19.47 8.77 2.80
CA GLN A 56 19.15 8.65 1.37
C GLN A 56 18.78 7.22 0.96
N ARG A 57 18.92 6.24 1.86
CA ARG A 57 18.71 4.81 1.56
C ARG A 57 17.63 4.19 2.44
N ILE A 58 16.60 4.96 2.77
CA ILE A 58 15.45 4.49 3.55
C ILE A 58 14.33 4.09 2.58
N ALA A 59 13.83 2.85 2.72
CA ALA A 59 12.66 2.36 1.99
C ALA A 59 11.51 2.04 2.95
N ALA A 60 10.27 2.03 2.45
CA ALA A 60 9.11 1.59 3.20
C ALA A 60 8.48 0.35 2.59
N MET A 61 8.17 -0.64 3.42
CA MET A 61 7.39 -1.82 3.04
C MET A 61 6.17 -1.91 3.95
N GLY A 62 5.01 -2.17 3.36
CA GLY A 62 3.75 -2.19 4.09
C GLY A 62 2.81 -3.23 3.54
N PHE A 63 1.96 -3.76 4.41
CA PHE A 63 1.08 -4.89 4.14
C PHE A 63 -0.38 -4.50 4.32
N SER A 64 -1.27 -4.81 3.36
CA SER A 64 -2.71 -4.51 3.41
C SER A 64 -2.95 -3.03 3.67
N ARG A 65 -3.52 -2.68 4.82
CA ARG A 65 -3.65 -1.30 5.31
C ARG A 65 -2.32 -0.55 5.37
N GLY A 66 -1.27 -1.17 5.90
CA GLY A 66 0.08 -0.58 5.86
C GLY A 66 0.61 -0.44 4.43
N GLY A 67 0.21 -1.33 3.52
CA GLY A 67 0.52 -1.24 2.10
C GLY A 67 -0.15 -0.02 1.45
N THR A 68 -1.39 0.30 1.85
CA THR A 68 -2.07 1.55 1.48
C THR A 68 -1.29 2.77 1.98
N ALA A 69 -0.82 2.74 3.23
CA ALA A 69 -0.02 3.83 3.80
C ALA A 69 1.29 4.05 3.02
N VAL A 70 2.01 2.97 2.71
CA VAL A 70 3.25 2.99 1.92
C VAL A 70 3.00 3.48 0.49
N LEU A 71 1.93 3.03 -0.16
CA LEU A 71 1.56 3.51 -1.50
C LEU A 71 1.28 5.02 -1.48
N ARG A 72 0.58 5.51 -0.45
CA ARG A 72 0.28 6.94 -0.28
C ARG A 72 1.51 7.77 0.07
N ALA A 73 2.51 7.19 0.72
CA ALA A 73 3.79 7.84 0.97
C ALA A 73 4.58 8.13 -0.33
N GLY A 74 4.20 7.51 -1.46
CA GLY A 74 4.76 7.79 -2.78
C GLY A 74 4.05 8.89 -3.58
N VAL A 75 3.00 9.51 -3.04
CA VAL A 75 2.23 10.55 -3.74
C VAL A 75 2.92 11.91 -3.55
N GLU A 76 3.28 12.59 -4.64
CA GLU A 76 4.11 13.80 -4.63
C GLU A 76 3.49 14.91 -3.77
N LYS A 77 2.18 15.15 -3.91
CA LYS A 77 1.47 16.17 -3.12
C LYS A 77 1.43 15.83 -1.63
N ILE A 78 1.39 14.54 -1.27
CA ILE A 78 1.43 14.10 0.14
C ILE A 78 2.84 14.28 0.69
N ILE A 79 3.88 13.92 -0.07
CA ILE A 79 5.29 14.13 0.28
C ILE A 79 5.55 15.62 0.52
N ALA A 80 5.16 16.49 -0.42
CA ALA A 80 5.33 17.93 -0.31
C ALA A 80 4.64 18.52 0.94
N ALA A 81 3.45 18.02 1.29
CA ALA A 81 2.71 18.45 2.47
C ALA A 81 3.43 18.13 3.79
N GLN A 82 4.34 17.15 3.81
CA GLN A 82 5.10 16.81 5.02
C GLN A 82 6.18 17.83 5.39
N LYS A 83 6.59 18.68 4.44
CA LYS A 83 7.66 19.69 4.63
C LYS A 83 8.91 19.10 5.29
N LEU A 84 9.35 17.94 4.80
CA LEU A 84 10.54 17.27 5.31
C LEU A 84 11.80 18.06 4.94
N PRO A 85 12.80 18.10 5.83
CA PRO A 85 14.04 18.83 5.58
C PRO A 85 14.79 18.24 4.38
N ASP A 86 15.51 19.09 3.65
CA ASP A 86 16.47 18.70 2.60
C ASP A 86 15.91 17.75 1.52
N GLY A 87 14.60 17.84 1.27
CA GLY A 87 13.92 16.98 0.29
C GLY A 87 13.84 15.50 0.69
N LEU A 88 14.04 15.18 1.98
CA LEU A 88 13.99 13.84 2.54
C LEU A 88 12.71 13.12 2.11
N ARG A 89 12.88 11.92 1.56
CA ARG A 89 11.83 11.06 1.02
C ARG A 89 12.29 9.62 1.05
N TYR A 90 11.36 8.69 0.86
CA TYR A 90 11.72 7.28 0.68
C TYR A 90 12.44 7.06 -0.65
N ALA A 91 13.52 6.29 -0.62
CA ALA A 91 14.26 5.85 -1.80
C ALA A 91 13.50 4.79 -2.60
N ALA A 92 12.65 4.00 -1.95
CA ALA A 92 11.82 2.98 -2.58
C ALA A 92 10.59 2.62 -1.72
N LEU A 93 9.55 2.09 -2.37
CA LEU A 93 8.30 1.69 -1.71
C LEU A 93 7.90 0.27 -2.12
N VAL A 94 7.44 -0.53 -1.15
CA VAL A 94 7.02 -1.92 -1.36
C VAL A 94 5.60 -2.13 -0.81
N PRO A 95 4.56 -1.67 -1.53
CA PRO A 95 3.17 -1.96 -1.18
C PRO A 95 2.86 -3.44 -1.43
N THR A 96 2.54 -4.16 -0.37
CA THR A 96 2.26 -5.61 -0.40
C THR A 96 0.78 -5.86 -0.11
N TYR A 97 0.08 -6.51 -1.06
CA TYR A 97 -1.38 -6.70 -1.07
C TYR A 97 -2.19 -5.47 -0.64
N ALA A 98 -1.76 -4.29 -1.10
CA ALA A 98 -2.24 -3.00 -0.59
C ALA A 98 -3.70 -2.74 -0.98
N GLY A 99 -4.59 -2.46 -0.02
CA GLY A 99 -5.98 -2.06 -0.35
C GLY A 99 -6.05 -0.79 -1.23
N GLY A 100 -5.02 0.06 -1.15
CA GLY A 100 -4.87 1.33 -1.84
C GLY A 100 -4.89 1.29 -3.38
N CYS A 101 -4.74 0.11 -4.00
CA CYS A 101 -4.84 -0.03 -5.45
C CYS A 101 -6.25 -0.41 -5.95
N SER A 102 -7.23 -0.48 -5.06
CA SER A 102 -8.63 -0.82 -5.40
C SER A 102 -9.62 0.27 -4.96
N GLY A 103 -10.59 0.56 -5.85
CA GLY A 103 -11.73 1.45 -5.62
C GLY A 103 -11.41 2.78 -4.92
N VAL A 104 -12.16 3.09 -3.86
CA VAL A 104 -12.19 4.41 -3.17
C VAL A 104 -10.85 4.88 -2.60
N PHE A 105 -9.86 4.00 -2.52
CA PHE A 105 -8.51 4.35 -2.10
C PHE A 105 -7.57 4.66 -3.27
N ARG A 106 -8.02 4.57 -4.53
CA ARG A 106 -7.23 4.92 -5.71
C ARG A 106 -7.25 6.41 -5.97
N LEU A 107 -6.08 6.93 -6.32
CA LEU A 107 -5.97 8.23 -6.96
C LEU A 107 -6.02 8.09 -8.48
N ARG A 108 -6.59 9.08 -9.17
CA ARG A 108 -6.44 9.21 -10.62
C ARG A 108 -4.95 9.35 -10.94
N VAL A 109 -4.46 8.48 -11.81
CA VAL A 109 -3.05 8.46 -12.20
C VAL A 109 -2.84 9.37 -13.40
N LYS A 110 -1.91 10.31 -13.27
CA LYS A 110 -1.35 11.18 -14.31
C LYS A 110 0.10 11.52 -13.94
N PRO A 111 0.96 11.96 -14.89
CA PRO A 111 2.32 12.35 -14.59
C PRO A 111 2.39 13.34 -13.42
N GLY A 112 3.33 13.13 -12.50
CA GLY A 112 3.53 13.96 -11.31
C GLY A 112 2.63 13.64 -10.10
N VAL A 113 1.65 12.72 -10.21
CA VAL A 113 0.87 12.28 -9.02
C VAL A 113 1.72 11.44 -8.08
N PHE A 114 2.49 10.51 -8.63
CA PHE A 114 3.46 9.72 -7.87
C PHE A 114 4.87 10.25 -8.11
N ALA A 115 5.65 10.30 -7.04
CA ALA A 115 7.07 10.65 -7.06
C ALA A 115 7.87 9.61 -7.87
N PRO A 116 9.04 9.96 -8.43
CA PRO A 116 9.85 9.03 -9.23
C PRO A 116 10.54 7.92 -8.41
N ALA A 117 10.23 7.79 -7.12
CA ALA A 117 10.75 6.72 -6.27
C ALA A 117 10.27 5.35 -6.78
N PRO A 118 11.17 4.39 -7.06
CA PRO A 118 10.79 3.07 -7.54
C PRO A 118 9.84 2.35 -6.58
N MET A 119 8.85 1.66 -7.14
CA MET A 119 7.90 0.84 -6.39
C MET A 119 7.96 -0.63 -6.79
N LEU A 120 7.87 -1.53 -5.80
CA LEU A 120 7.62 -2.94 -6.01
C LEU A 120 6.28 -3.34 -5.38
N PHE A 121 5.29 -3.62 -6.22
CA PHE A 121 4.05 -4.26 -5.77
C PHE A 121 4.29 -5.75 -5.60
N ILE A 122 3.81 -6.33 -4.50
CA ILE A 122 3.82 -7.78 -4.26
C ILE A 122 2.39 -8.20 -3.92
N HIS A 123 1.84 -9.14 -4.68
CA HIS A 123 0.43 -9.51 -4.55
C HIS A 123 0.20 -11.00 -4.81
N GLY A 124 -0.71 -11.62 -4.07
CA GLY A 124 -1.14 -13.00 -4.31
C GLY A 124 -2.27 -13.06 -5.33
N ASP A 125 -2.23 -13.99 -6.29
CA ASP A 125 -3.28 -14.10 -7.32
C ASP A 125 -4.59 -14.73 -6.83
N ALA A 126 -4.59 -15.34 -5.63
CA ALA A 126 -5.77 -15.89 -4.98
C ALA A 126 -6.38 -14.94 -3.93
N ASP A 127 -5.87 -13.70 -3.80
CA ASP A 127 -6.38 -12.71 -2.87
C ASP A 127 -7.80 -12.24 -3.27
N ASP A 128 -8.80 -12.68 -2.52
CA ASP A 128 -10.21 -12.27 -2.66
C ASP A 128 -10.58 -11.10 -1.73
N TYR A 129 -9.70 -10.71 -0.81
CA TYR A 129 -9.86 -9.55 0.05
C TYR A 129 -9.53 -8.28 -0.75
N THR A 130 -8.34 -8.25 -1.34
CA THR A 130 -7.87 -7.20 -2.25
C THR A 130 -7.61 -7.84 -3.61
N PRO A 131 -8.61 -7.93 -4.50
CA PRO A 131 -8.46 -8.57 -5.80
C PRO A 131 -7.25 -8.02 -6.58
N ILE A 132 -6.43 -8.94 -7.12
CA ILE A 132 -5.16 -8.60 -7.77
C ILE A 132 -5.34 -7.75 -9.05
N GLY A 133 -6.40 -7.99 -9.82
CA GLY A 133 -6.61 -7.36 -11.14
C GLY A 133 -6.56 -5.82 -11.10
N PRO A 134 -7.36 -5.14 -10.26
CA PRO A 134 -7.26 -3.69 -10.05
C PRO A 134 -5.85 -3.22 -9.69
N CYS A 135 -5.10 -4.02 -8.93
CA CYS A 135 -3.76 -3.67 -8.49
C CYS A 135 -2.71 -3.77 -9.59
N GLN A 136 -2.82 -4.77 -10.47
CA GLN A 136 -2.00 -4.86 -11.68
C GLN A 136 -2.27 -3.68 -12.63
N ASP A 137 -3.54 -3.37 -12.90
CA ASP A 137 -3.92 -2.19 -13.69
C ASP A 137 -3.37 -0.89 -13.08
N TYR A 138 -3.45 -0.75 -11.76
CA TYR A 138 -2.97 0.46 -11.09
C TYR A 138 -1.46 0.63 -11.23
N ALA A 139 -0.71 -0.44 -10.97
CA ALA A 139 0.74 -0.47 -11.12
C ALA A 139 1.17 -0.15 -12.56
N GLU A 140 0.49 -0.71 -13.55
CA GLU A 140 0.75 -0.42 -14.96
C GLU A 140 0.49 1.05 -15.29
N ARG A 141 -0.63 1.63 -14.82
CA ARG A 141 -0.96 3.04 -15.04
C ARG A 141 0.06 3.97 -14.38
N ILE A 142 0.52 3.65 -13.17
CA ILE A 142 1.59 4.42 -12.48
C ILE A 142 2.89 4.35 -13.29
N GLY A 143 3.24 3.16 -13.80
CA GLY A 143 4.37 2.94 -14.71
C GLY A 143 4.31 3.81 -15.96
N LYS A 144 3.18 3.77 -16.67
CA LYS A 144 2.94 4.58 -17.88
C LYS A 144 2.96 6.08 -17.62
N ALA A 145 2.65 6.52 -16.40
CA ALA A 145 2.72 7.92 -15.99
C ALA A 145 4.15 8.39 -15.60
N GLY A 146 5.15 7.50 -15.66
CA GLY A 146 6.57 7.84 -15.52
C GLY A 146 7.22 7.47 -14.18
N THR A 147 6.49 6.85 -13.25
CA THR A 147 7.10 6.33 -12.01
C THR A 147 7.60 4.90 -12.23
N PRO A 148 8.83 4.52 -11.85
CA PRO A 148 9.31 3.15 -12.02
C PRO A 148 8.51 2.17 -11.15
N VAL A 149 7.85 1.19 -11.77
CA VAL A 149 7.04 0.20 -11.07
C VAL A 149 7.40 -1.21 -11.51
N ARG A 150 7.51 -2.12 -10.54
CA ARG A 150 7.57 -3.57 -10.73
C ARG A 150 6.39 -4.22 -10.01
N PHE A 151 5.93 -5.35 -10.53
CA PHE A 151 4.85 -6.13 -9.93
C PHE A 151 5.28 -7.59 -9.81
N THR A 152 5.25 -8.14 -8.60
CA THR A 152 5.47 -9.56 -8.32
C THR A 152 4.14 -10.22 -7.98
N VAL A 153 3.80 -11.24 -8.75
CA VAL A 153 2.66 -12.13 -8.45
C VAL A 153 3.17 -13.33 -7.66
N ILE A 154 2.49 -13.65 -6.56
CA ILE A 154 2.75 -14.85 -5.76
C ILE A 154 1.61 -15.84 -6.02
N ALA A 155 1.89 -16.84 -6.87
CA ALA A 155 0.89 -17.82 -7.27
C ALA A 155 0.29 -18.59 -6.09
N GLY A 156 -1.03 -18.72 -6.07
CA GLY A 156 -1.84 -19.40 -5.06
C GLY A 156 -1.95 -18.68 -3.71
N ALA A 157 -1.32 -17.51 -3.54
CA ALA A 157 -1.33 -16.82 -2.26
C ALA A 157 -2.61 -16.01 -2.06
N HIS A 158 -3.25 -16.19 -0.90
CA HIS A 158 -4.37 -15.37 -0.44
C HIS A 158 -3.86 -14.13 0.33
N HIS A 159 -4.80 -13.30 0.79
CA HIS A 159 -4.48 -12.20 1.70
C HIS A 159 -3.80 -12.74 2.98
N LYS A 160 -2.91 -11.94 3.59
CA LYS A 160 -2.14 -12.34 4.79
C LYS A 160 -1.26 -13.58 4.61
N PHE A 161 -0.76 -13.85 3.40
CA PHE A 161 0.19 -14.94 3.15
C PHE A 161 1.45 -14.93 4.03
N ASP A 162 1.80 -13.79 4.62
CA ASP A 162 2.93 -13.61 5.53
C ASP A 162 2.63 -14.01 6.99
N ALA A 163 1.38 -14.31 7.33
CA ALA A 163 0.98 -14.79 8.64
C ALA A 163 1.63 -16.15 8.97
N ASP A 164 1.87 -16.39 10.26
CA ASP A 164 2.44 -17.67 10.72
C ASP A 164 1.42 -18.82 10.74
N ASP A 165 0.13 -18.53 10.92
CA ASP A 165 -0.93 -19.54 10.88
C ASP A 165 -1.21 -19.94 9.42
N PRO A 166 -0.90 -21.20 9.04
CA PRO A 166 -1.09 -21.65 7.67
C PRO A 166 -2.53 -22.03 7.35
N ARG A 167 -3.45 -21.99 8.33
CA ARG A 167 -4.84 -22.35 8.09
C ARG A 167 -5.52 -21.27 7.25
N ARG A 168 -6.35 -21.72 6.32
CA ARG A 168 -7.29 -20.88 5.59
C ARG A 168 -8.44 -20.49 6.50
N HIS A 169 -8.67 -19.20 6.67
CA HIS A 169 -9.78 -18.65 7.42
C HIS A 169 -10.67 -17.81 6.51
N TYR A 170 -11.98 -18.06 6.54
CA TYR A 170 -12.96 -17.22 5.88
C TYR A 170 -13.56 -16.23 6.88
N LEU A 171 -13.27 -14.94 6.67
CA LEU A 171 -13.69 -13.84 7.52
C LEU A 171 -15.02 -13.26 7.03
N ARG A 172 -16.14 -13.80 7.51
CA ARG A 172 -17.49 -13.41 7.05
C ARG A 172 -17.78 -11.91 7.20
N SER A 173 -17.32 -11.29 8.28
CA SER A 173 -17.55 -9.87 8.59
C SER A 173 -16.55 -8.92 7.91
N ALA A 174 -15.51 -9.43 7.24
CA ALA A 174 -14.49 -8.59 6.64
C ALA A 174 -15.11 -7.69 5.56
N VAL A 175 -15.05 -6.38 5.79
CA VAL A 175 -15.46 -5.39 4.79
C VAL A 175 -14.33 -5.20 3.79
N ARG A 176 -14.64 -5.36 2.51
CA ARG A 176 -13.71 -5.16 1.41
C ARG A 176 -14.29 -4.30 0.31
N THR A 177 -13.40 -3.71 -0.47
CA THR A 177 -13.75 -3.03 -1.72
C THR A 177 -13.80 -4.07 -2.83
N LYS A 178 -14.89 -4.09 -3.59
CA LYS A 178 -15.00 -4.94 -4.78
C LYS A 178 -14.01 -4.48 -5.85
N GLY A 179 -13.49 -5.43 -6.62
CA GLY A 179 -12.51 -5.12 -7.66
C GLY A 179 -13.08 -4.27 -8.80
N ASP A 180 -14.39 -4.32 -9.02
CA ASP A 180 -15.10 -3.53 -10.03
C ASP A 180 -15.46 -2.12 -9.55
N CYS A 181 -15.11 -1.72 -8.31
CA CYS A 181 -15.37 -0.37 -7.84
C CYS A 181 -14.72 0.68 -8.76
N PRO A 182 -15.50 1.58 -9.38
CA PRO A 182 -14.98 2.47 -10.42
C PRO A 182 -14.40 3.77 -9.85
N ILE A 183 -14.60 4.04 -8.56
CA ILE A 183 -14.22 5.33 -7.97
C ILE A 183 -12.71 5.54 -8.03
N GLU A 184 -12.29 6.70 -8.52
CA GLU A 184 -10.94 7.25 -8.37
C GLU A 184 -11.02 8.70 -7.89
N ILE A 185 -10.09 9.11 -7.03
CA ILE A 185 -10.02 10.49 -6.51
C ILE A 185 -8.92 11.26 -7.22
N ASP A 186 -9.21 12.45 -7.75
CA ASP A 186 -8.17 13.35 -8.23
C ASP A 186 -7.49 14.04 -7.03
N ILE A 187 -6.18 13.91 -6.87
CA ILE A 187 -5.46 14.44 -5.70
C ILE A 187 -5.35 15.98 -5.70
N ASP A 188 -5.56 16.61 -6.85
CA ASP A 188 -5.45 18.06 -6.98
C ASP A 188 -6.72 18.76 -6.52
N THR A 189 -7.86 18.24 -6.97
CA THR A 189 -9.20 18.77 -6.73
C THR A 189 -9.95 18.08 -5.59
N LEU A 190 -9.50 16.88 -5.19
CA LEU A 190 -10.20 15.97 -4.26
C LEU A 190 -11.57 15.51 -4.76
N HIS A 191 -11.89 15.72 -6.04
CA HIS A 191 -13.12 15.24 -6.65
C HIS A 191 -13.03 13.74 -6.96
N ALA A 192 -14.15 13.05 -6.77
CA ALA A 192 -14.32 11.66 -7.17
C ALA A 192 -14.77 11.56 -8.62
N PHE A 193 -14.28 10.55 -9.33
CA PHE A 193 -14.64 10.26 -10.72
C PHE A 193 -14.90 8.78 -10.88
N ASP A 194 -15.81 8.46 -11.79
CA ASP A 194 -16.00 7.11 -12.28
C ASP A 194 -14.92 6.78 -13.33
N ARG A 195 -14.13 5.74 -13.09
CA ARG A 195 -13.00 5.33 -13.95
C ARG A 195 -13.42 4.92 -15.36
N GLY A 196 -14.62 4.36 -15.52
CA GLY A 196 -15.09 3.84 -16.80
C GLY A 196 -15.66 4.94 -17.70
N THR A 197 -16.45 5.84 -17.11
CA THR A 197 -17.16 6.90 -17.84
C THR A 197 -16.44 8.24 -17.83
N GLY A 198 -15.54 8.47 -16.87
CA GLY A 198 -14.89 9.76 -16.63
C GLY A 198 -15.80 10.80 -15.96
N ALA A 199 -17.05 10.45 -15.64
CA ALA A 199 -17.99 11.36 -15.00
C ALA A 199 -17.53 11.70 -13.58
N GLN A 200 -17.66 12.97 -13.20
CA GLN A 200 -17.46 13.38 -11.82
C GLN A 200 -18.62 12.85 -10.96
N LEU A 201 -18.27 12.18 -9.86
CA LEU A 201 -19.22 11.65 -8.88
C LEU A 201 -19.41 12.68 -7.76
N THR A 202 -20.65 13.14 -7.58
CA THR A 202 -21.03 14.08 -6.51
C THR A 202 -22.35 13.66 -5.87
N GLY A 203 -22.65 14.20 -4.68
CA GLY A 203 -23.94 14.01 -4.01
C GLY A 203 -24.40 12.55 -3.95
N ALA A 204 -25.63 12.29 -4.38
CA ALA A 204 -26.23 10.96 -4.40
C ALA A 204 -25.45 9.97 -5.28
N ALA A 205 -25.00 10.37 -6.47
CA ALA A 205 -24.25 9.50 -7.38
C ALA A 205 -22.96 8.97 -6.74
N TYR A 206 -22.24 9.82 -5.99
CA TYR A 206 -21.07 9.37 -5.24
C TYR A 206 -21.43 8.37 -4.12
N GLN A 207 -22.47 8.67 -3.33
CA GLN A 207 -22.89 7.82 -2.22
C GLN A 207 -23.41 6.46 -2.68
N ASP A 208 -24.16 6.42 -3.79
CA ASP A 208 -24.72 5.21 -4.36
C ASP A 208 -23.60 4.30 -4.89
N THR A 209 -22.66 4.87 -5.66
CA THR A 209 -21.48 4.14 -6.13
C THR A 209 -20.62 3.64 -4.97
N LEU A 210 -20.41 4.46 -3.94
CA LEU A 210 -19.66 4.08 -2.74
C LEU A 210 -20.28 2.89 -2.01
N ARG A 211 -21.61 2.86 -1.86
CA ARG A 211 -22.32 1.71 -1.27
C ARG A 211 -22.15 0.46 -2.13
N ASN A 212 -22.25 0.59 -3.45
CA ASN A 212 -22.11 -0.52 -4.39
C ASN A 212 -20.69 -1.08 -4.47
N CYS A 213 -19.67 -0.28 -4.13
CA CYS A 213 -18.28 -0.70 -4.05
C CYS A 213 -17.96 -1.65 -2.88
N ARG A 214 -18.85 -1.83 -1.89
CA ARG A 214 -18.57 -2.62 -0.69
C ARG A 214 -19.06 -4.06 -0.84
N ALA A 215 -18.27 -5.00 -0.34
CA ALA A 215 -18.62 -6.39 -0.16
C ALA A 215 -18.20 -6.89 1.23
N LEU A 216 -18.83 -7.96 1.68
CA LEU A 216 -18.46 -8.69 2.90
C LEU A 216 -17.82 -10.03 2.53
N GLY A 217 -16.98 -10.54 3.42
CA GLY A 217 -16.35 -11.84 3.25
C GLY A 217 -15.02 -11.76 2.50
N ALA A 218 -13.99 -12.34 3.11
CA ALA A 218 -12.67 -12.49 2.50
C ALA A 218 -11.94 -13.69 3.10
N THR A 219 -10.96 -14.22 2.37
CA THR A 219 -10.11 -15.32 2.79
C THR A 219 -8.73 -14.79 3.21
N VAL A 220 -8.26 -15.25 4.35
CA VAL A 220 -6.88 -15.07 4.80
C VAL A 220 -6.22 -16.42 5.01
N GLU A 221 -4.98 -16.57 4.59
CA GLU A 221 -4.25 -17.83 4.71
C GLU A 221 -2.75 -17.54 4.74
N GLY A 222 -2.05 -17.98 5.79
CA GLY A 222 -0.60 -17.91 5.85
C GLY A 222 0.06 -18.95 4.94
N SER A 223 1.19 -18.61 4.33
CA SER A 223 1.98 -19.55 3.54
C SER A 223 3.46 -19.22 3.66
N ARG A 224 4.22 -20.15 4.26
CA ARG A 224 5.68 -19.98 4.44
C ARG A 224 6.40 -19.83 3.11
N GLU A 225 5.95 -20.53 2.08
CA GLU A 225 6.49 -20.43 0.72
C GLU A 225 6.19 -19.07 0.10
N ALA A 226 4.92 -18.62 0.14
CA ALA A 226 4.52 -17.31 -0.37
C ALA A 226 5.27 -16.18 0.34
N ARG A 227 5.38 -16.25 1.68
CA ARG A 227 6.17 -15.32 2.49
C ARG A 227 7.64 -15.30 2.08
N ALA A 228 8.25 -16.46 1.85
CA ALA A 228 9.64 -16.55 1.44
C ALA A 228 9.86 -15.93 0.04
N LYS A 229 8.96 -16.21 -0.92
CA LYS A 229 9.00 -15.61 -2.26
C LYS A 229 8.83 -14.09 -2.21
N ALA A 230 7.87 -13.59 -1.42
CA ALA A 230 7.67 -12.15 -1.23
C ALA A 230 8.91 -11.48 -0.65
N ALA A 231 9.50 -12.07 0.40
CA ALA A 231 10.72 -11.54 1.00
C ALA A 231 11.92 -11.59 0.06
N GLN A 232 12.08 -12.65 -0.74
CA GLN A 232 13.13 -12.74 -1.74
C GLN A 232 12.99 -11.65 -2.81
N SER A 233 11.78 -11.43 -3.32
CA SER A 233 11.49 -10.36 -4.29
C SER A 233 11.78 -8.98 -3.70
N ALA A 234 11.31 -8.71 -2.47
CA ALA A 234 11.56 -7.45 -1.78
C ALA A 234 13.07 -7.21 -1.54
N VAL A 235 13.81 -8.22 -1.06
CA VAL A 235 15.26 -8.10 -0.84
C VAL A 235 16.02 -7.87 -2.14
N ALA A 236 15.66 -8.59 -3.22
CA ALA A 236 16.30 -8.40 -4.52
C ALA A 236 16.09 -6.98 -5.06
N PHE A 237 14.86 -6.49 -5.00
CA PHE A 237 14.52 -5.13 -5.38
C PHE A 237 15.24 -4.09 -4.53
N LEU A 238 15.21 -4.21 -3.20
CA LEU A 238 15.85 -3.26 -2.29
C LEU A 238 17.36 -3.22 -2.46
N ARG A 239 18.01 -4.36 -2.69
CA ARG A 239 19.45 -4.41 -2.99
C ARG A 239 19.80 -3.65 -4.26
N GLU A 240 18.96 -3.72 -5.29
CA GLU A 240 19.22 -3.01 -6.54
C GLU A 240 19.02 -1.49 -6.40
N VAL A 241 17.95 -1.06 -5.72
CA VAL A 241 17.59 0.36 -5.65
C VAL A 241 18.36 1.12 -4.57
N LEU A 242 18.72 0.46 -3.46
CA LEU A 242 19.48 1.08 -2.36
C LEU A 242 21.00 1.00 -2.53
N ALA A 243 21.50 0.20 -3.49
CA ALA A 243 22.93 0.17 -3.80
C ALA A 243 23.40 1.39 -4.62
N ARG A 244 22.46 2.16 -5.18
CA ARG A 244 22.73 3.35 -5.98
C ARG A 244 23.12 4.55 -5.11
#